data_AF-K6ZYM2-F1
#
_entry.id   AF-K6ZYM2-F1
#
_cell.length_a   1.000
_cell.length_b   1.000
_cell.length_c   1.000
_cell.angle_alpha   90.00
_cell.angle_beta   90.00
_cell.angle_gamma   90.00
#
_symmetry.space_group_name_H-M   'P 1'
#
loop_
_entity.id
_entity.type
_entity.pdbx_description
1 polymer ?
#
loop_
_entity_poly.entity_id
_entity_poly.type
_entity_poly.pdbx_seq_one_letter_code
_entity_poly.pdbx_strand_id
1 'polypeptide(L)' 'QSKQMANPTTAAGVLRIFFHDCFVSGCDASVLIAPTHYAKSEKDADINHSLPGDAFDAVVRSKLALELECPGVVSCADI' A
#
# COMPACT_ATOMS: atom_id res chain seq x y z
N GLN A 1 11.04 -11.45 -2.76
CA GLN A 1 11.28 -11.66 -4.21
C GLN A 1 10.34 -12.66 -4.87
N SER A 2 9.91 -13.74 -4.20
CA SER A 2 9.06 -14.79 -4.83
C SER A 2 7.66 -14.33 -5.28
N LYS A 3 7.06 -13.32 -4.62
CA LYS A 3 5.67 -12.90 -4.93
C LYS A 3 5.52 -12.27 -6.31
N GLN A 4 6.41 -11.35 -6.71
CA GLN A 4 6.37 -10.73 -8.04
C GLN A 4 6.67 -11.74 -9.16
N MET A 5 7.57 -12.70 -8.92
CA MET A 5 7.86 -13.74 -9.91
C MET A 5 6.67 -14.70 -10.10
N ALA A 6 5.92 -14.99 -9.02
CA ALA A 6 4.71 -15.81 -9.10
C ALA A 6 3.51 -15.04 -9.70
N ASN A 7 3.37 -13.76 -9.37
CA ASN A 7 2.32 -12.88 -9.85
C ASN A 7 2.94 -11.58 -10.43
N PRO A 8 3.32 -11.56 -11.72
CA PRO A 8 3.96 -10.41 -12.34
C PRO A 8 3.13 -9.12 -12.27
N THR A 9 1.80 -9.24 -12.23
CA THR A 9 0.85 -8.13 -12.11
C THR A 9 0.94 -7.38 -10.79
N THR A 10 1.48 -8.00 -9.73
CA THR A 10 1.67 -7.32 -8.43
C THR A 10 2.52 -6.07 -8.57
N ALA A 11 3.53 -6.06 -9.44
CA ALA A 11 4.38 -4.89 -9.66
C ALA A 11 3.59 -3.69 -10.22
N ALA A 12 2.72 -3.94 -11.21
CA ALA A 12 1.83 -2.91 -11.75
C ALA A 12 0.81 -2.44 -10.70
N GLY A 13 0.32 -3.36 -9.86
CA GLY A 13 -0.58 -3.04 -8.75
C GLY A 13 0.07 -2.11 -7.72
N VAL A 14 1.32 -2.37 -7.33
CA VAL A 14 2.07 -1.50 -6.39
C VAL A 14 2.29 -0.12 -6.99
N LEU A 15 2.68 -0.03 -8.27
CA LEU A 15 2.81 1.26 -8.96
C LEU A 15 1.47 2.03 -8.96
N ARG A 16 0.36 1.33 -9.16
CA ARG A 16 -0.98 1.95 -9.13
C ARG A 16 -1.33 2.45 -7.72
N ILE A 17 -1.02 1.69 -6.67
CA ILE A 17 -1.24 2.15 -5.29
C ILE A 17 -0.43 3.42 -5.01
N PHE A 18 0.86 3.44 -5.38
CA PHE A 18 1.70 4.64 -5.23
C PHE A 18 1.11 5.86 -5.94
N PHE A 19 0.64 5.67 -7.18
CA PHE A 19 -0.03 6.73 -7.90
C PHE A 19 -1.30 7.22 -7.18
N HIS A 20 -2.16 6.31 -6.73
CA HIS A 20 -3.40 6.67 -6.05
C HIS A 20 -3.15 7.43 -4.74
N ASP A 21 -2.15 7.01 -3.96
CA ASP A 21 -1.69 7.71 -2.76
C ASP A 21 -1.28 9.15 -3.10
N CYS A 22 -0.29 9.30 -3.98
CA CYS A 22 0.25 10.61 -4.35
C CYS A 22 -0.75 11.56 -5.00
N PHE A 23 -1.78 11.04 -5.68
CA PHE A 23 -2.73 11.87 -6.41
C PHE A 23 -3.75 12.56 -5.49
N VAL A 24 -4.02 11.98 -4.32
CA VAL A 24 -4.98 12.52 -3.35
C VAL A 24 -4.21 13.04 -2.14
N SER A 25 -4.15 14.35 -1.98
CA SER A 25 -3.52 15.02 -0.81
C SER A 25 -2.02 14.78 -0.60
N GLY A 26 -1.36 13.93 -1.40
CA GLY A 26 0.09 13.76 -1.44
C GLY A 26 0.53 12.33 -1.13
N CYS A 27 1.83 12.05 -1.28
CA CYS A 27 2.38 10.71 -1.00
C CYS A 27 2.59 10.53 0.51
N ASP A 28 1.52 10.25 1.26
CA ASP A 28 1.54 10.19 2.72
C ASP A 28 1.04 8.85 3.30
N ALA A 29 0.84 7.85 2.44
CA ALA A 29 0.31 6.52 2.75
C ALA A 29 -1.16 6.49 3.24
N SER A 30 -1.94 7.56 3.03
CA SER A 30 -3.37 7.60 3.38
C SER A 30 -4.17 6.48 2.73
N VAL A 31 -3.81 6.06 1.51
CA VAL A 31 -4.51 4.99 0.78
C VAL A 31 -4.35 3.62 1.46
N LEU A 32 -3.34 3.45 2.30
CA LEU A 32 -3.06 2.19 3.01
C LEU A 32 -3.94 1.99 4.24
N ILE A 33 -4.55 3.06 4.77
CA ILE A 33 -5.34 3.04 6.00
C ILE A 33 -6.67 2.32 5.76
N ALA A 34 -6.98 1.34 6.61
CA ALA A 34 -8.26 0.63 6.55
C ALA A 34 -9.39 1.47 7.15
N PRO A 35 -10.64 1.32 6.65
CA PRO A 35 -11.79 1.97 7.26
C PRO A 35 -12.03 1.43 8.67
N THR A 36 -12.61 2.27 9.53
CA THR A 36 -13.04 1.88 10.88
C THR A 36 -14.56 2.03 11.00
N HIS A 37 -15.15 1.52 12.07
CA HIS A 37 -16.58 1.73 12.35
C HIS A 37 -16.99 3.22 12.45
N TYR A 38 -16.04 4.11 12.74
CA TYR A 38 -16.28 5.53 13.00
C TYR A 38 -15.83 6.44 11.86
N ALA A 39 -15.01 5.94 10.92
CA ALA A 39 -14.42 6.75 9.86
C ALA A 39 -14.23 5.95 8.57
N LYS A 40 -14.63 6.57 7.46
CA LYS A 40 -14.27 6.10 6.11
C LYS A 40 -12.79 6.33 5.86
N SER A 41 -12.20 5.49 5.03
CA SER A 41 -10.81 5.64 4.58
C SER A 41 -10.79 5.91 3.09
N GLU A 42 -9.68 6.49 2.60
CA GLU A 42 -9.44 6.62 1.16
C GLU A 42 -9.49 5.25 0.46
N LYS A 43 -9.01 4.20 1.12
CA LYS A 43 -9.06 2.82 0.63
C LYS A 43 -10.48 2.34 0.31
N ASP A 44 -11.49 2.88 1.00
CA ASP A 44 -12.90 2.54 0.81
C ASP A 44 -13.63 3.45 -0.19
N ALA A 45 -12.91 4.34 -0.88
CA ALA A 45 -13.49 5.09 -2.00
C ALA A 45 -13.85 4.14 -3.15
N ASP A 46 -14.99 4.36 -3.80
CA ASP A 46 -15.51 3.49 -4.88
C ASP A 46 -14.47 3.23 -5.99
N ILE A 47 -13.67 4.24 -6.33
CA ILE A 47 -12.60 4.13 -7.34
C ILE A 47 -11.43 3.22 -6.90
N ASN A 48 -11.18 3.15 -5.58
CA ASN A 48 -10.08 2.43 -4.97
C ASN A 48 -10.41 0.97 -4.67
N HIS A 49 -11.69 0.55 -4.72
CA HIS A 49 -12.09 -0.85 -4.60
C HIS A 49 -11.48 -1.75 -5.70
N SER A 50 -11.12 -1.16 -6.84
CA SER A 50 -10.45 -1.84 -7.95
C SER A 50 -8.93 -1.99 -7.78
N LEU A 51 -8.36 -1.47 -6.69
CA LEU A 51 -6.93 -1.59 -6.42
C LEU A 51 -6.58 -3.04 -6.03
N PRO A 52 -5.47 -3.61 -6.55
CA PRO A 52 -5.15 -5.01 -6.29
C PRO A 52 -4.79 -5.27 -4.82
N GLY A 53 -5.52 -6.18 -4.16
CA GLY A 53 -5.26 -6.55 -2.76
C GLY A 53 -3.85 -7.09 -2.53
N ASP A 54 -3.32 -7.84 -3.49
CA ASP A 54 -1.98 -8.42 -3.44
C ASP A 54 -0.85 -7.38 -3.48
N ALA A 55 -1.14 -6.17 -3.99
CA ALA A 55 -0.23 -5.02 -3.96
C ALA A 55 -0.18 -4.37 -2.58
N PHE A 56 -1.32 -4.22 -1.88
CA PHE A 56 -1.30 -3.80 -0.46
C PHE A 56 -0.50 -4.77 0.40
N ASP A 57 -0.70 -6.08 0.21
CA ASP A 57 0.08 -7.11 0.89
C ASP A 57 1.58 -7.00 0.63
N ALA A 58 1.98 -6.57 -0.58
CA ALA A 58 3.40 -6.42 -0.92
C ALA A 58 4.03 -5.29 -0.10
N VAL A 59 3.37 -4.14 -0.01
CA VAL A 59 3.78 -2.99 0.84
C VAL A 59 3.84 -3.41 2.31
N VAL A 60 2.80 -4.08 2.83
CA VAL A 60 2.76 -4.55 4.23
C VAL A 60 3.92 -5.52 4.52
N ARG A 61 4.21 -6.46 3.63
CA ARG A 61 5.34 -7.40 3.82
C ARG A 61 6.69 -6.70 3.78
N SER A 62 6.86 -5.72 2.90
CA SER A 62 8.08 -4.90 2.86
C SER A 62 8.25 -4.10 4.15
N LYS A 63 7.19 -3.46 4.64
CA LYS A 63 7.20 -2.74 5.91
C LYS A 63 7.53 -3.66 7.09
N LEU A 64 6.92 -4.84 7.17
CA LEU A 64 7.23 -5.82 8.21
C LEU A 64 8.70 -6.27 8.17
N ALA A 65 9.25 -6.53 6.99
CA ALA A 65 10.65 -6.88 6.85
C ALA A 65 11.58 -5.74 7.30
N LEU A 66 11.24 -4.49 6.96
CA LEU A 66 12.01 -3.32 7.37
C LEU A 66 11.87 -3.01 8.85
N GLU A 67 10.71 -3.21 9.47
CA GLU A 67 10.59 -3.05 10.93
C GLU A 67 11.39 -4.09 11.73
N LEU A 68 11.65 -5.27 11.15
CA LEU A 68 12.53 -6.27 11.77
C LEU A 68 14.01 -5.86 11.70
N GLU A 69 14.41 -5.15 10.65
CA GLU A 69 15.81 -4.74 10.40
C GLU A 69 16.11 -3.36 11.01
N CYS A 70 15.20 -2.41 10.84
CA CYS A 70 15.33 -1.01 11.25
C CYS A 70 14.00 -0.47 11.85
N PRO A 71 13.68 -0.84 13.10
CA PRO A 71 12.41 -0.47 13.75
C PRO A 71 12.18 1.04 13.79
N GLY A 72 10.99 1.48 13.33
CA GLY A 72 10.56 2.89 13.40
C GLY A 72 11.32 3.85 12.49
N VAL A 73 12.12 3.36 11.53
CA VAL A 73 12.95 4.22 10.66
C VAL A 73 12.24 4.58 9.36
N VAL A 74 11.70 3.59 8.64
CA VAL A 74 11.17 3.80 7.28
C VAL A 74 9.68 4.14 7.37
N SER A 75 9.24 5.27 6.81
CA SER A 75 7.82 5.63 6.78
C SER A 75 7.04 4.73 5.82
N CYS A 76 5.72 4.56 5.99
CA CYS A 76 4.92 3.77 5.03
C CYS A 76 4.84 4.41 3.63
N ALA A 77 5.03 5.72 3.53
CA ALA A 77 5.04 6.43 2.26
C ALA A 77 6.33 6.18 1.45
N ASP A 78 7.43 5.87 2.14
CA ASP A 78 8.72 5.54 1.52
C ASP A 78 8.88 4.05 1.15
N ILE A 79 7.91 3.20 1.47
CA ILE A 79 7.88 1.76 1.15
C ILE A 79 7.35 1.54 -0.27
#